data_AF-A0A131YBI7-F1
#
_entry.id   AF-A0A131YBI7-F1
#
_cell.length_a   1.000
_cell.length_b   1.000
_cell.length_c   1.000
_cell.angle_alpha   90.00
_cell.angle_beta   90.00
_cell.angle_gamma   90.00
#
_symmetry.space_group_name_H-M   'P 1'
#
loop_
_entity.id
_entity.type
_entity.pdbx_description
1 polymer ?
#
loop_
_entity_poly.entity_id
_entity_poly.type
_entity_poly.pdbx_seq_one_letter_code
_entity_poly.pdbx_strand_id
1 'polypeptide(L)'
;MKATSCAALLFLTFIALAESMPSCPDCVEVDCPEEEDCAYGVTSDMCGCCEVCASGPGEECGGYWNHGGTCAEGLTCKPNLMFYQLPGQCVHNK
;
A
#
# COMPACT_ATOMS: atom_id res chain seq x y z
N MET A 1 40.43 19.29 15.96
CA MET A 1 40.60 18.26 14.89
C MET A 1 40.07 16.87 15.24
N LYS A 2 39.61 16.55 16.47
CA LYS A 2 38.98 15.25 16.80
C LYS A 2 37.45 15.25 16.71
N ALA A 3 36.81 16.38 17.04
CA ALA A 3 35.35 16.51 17.02
C ALA A 3 34.74 16.47 15.59
N THR A 4 35.48 16.95 14.59
CA THR A 4 35.07 16.92 13.17
C THR A 4 35.01 15.50 12.62
N SER A 5 35.85 14.60 13.12
CA SER A 5 35.89 13.18 12.73
C SER A 5 34.66 12.42 13.25
N CYS A 6 34.27 12.64 14.50
CA CYS A 6 33.08 11.99 15.08
C CYS A 6 31.76 12.45 14.44
N ALA A 7 31.63 13.74 14.12
CA ALA A 7 30.43 14.27 13.48
C ALA A 7 30.24 13.71 12.05
N ALA A 8 31.33 13.55 11.29
CA ALA A 8 31.29 12.95 9.96
C ALA A 8 30.92 11.45 9.99
N LEU A 9 31.46 10.70 10.97
CA LEU A 9 31.13 9.29 11.15
C LEU A 9 29.66 9.08 11.52
N LEU A 10 29.10 9.94 12.39
CA LEU A 10 27.69 9.89 12.77
C LEU A 10 26.74 10.22 11.61
N PHE A 11 27.14 11.17 10.75
CA PHE A 11 26.38 11.50 9.53
C PHE A 11 26.38 10.36 8.51
N LEU A 12 27.54 9.72 8.29
CA LEU A 12 27.64 8.58 7.37
C LEU A 12 26.84 7.36 7.84
N THR A 13 26.79 7.10 9.16
CA THR A 13 25.91 6.06 9.70
C THR A 13 24.43 6.38 9.55
N PHE A 14 24.05 7.66 9.59
CA PHE A 14 22.66 8.10 9.39
C PHE A 14 22.20 7.93 7.94
N ILE A 15 23.10 8.17 6.97
CA ILE A 15 22.80 8.00 5.54
C ILE A 15 22.72 6.51 5.17
N ALA A 16 23.53 5.66 5.79
CA ALA A 16 23.49 4.21 5.57
C ALA A 16 22.20 3.53 6.08
N LEU A 17 21.40 4.22 6.92
CA LEU A 17 20.10 3.77 7.40
C LEU A 17 18.93 4.29 6.53
N ALA A 18 19.22 5.02 5.45
CA ALA A 18 18.21 5.38 4.46
C ALA A 18 17.85 4.13 3.66
N GLU A 19 17.05 3.25 4.26
CA GLU A 19 16.41 2.16 3.53
C GLU A 19 15.55 2.78 2.43
N SER A 20 15.71 2.28 1.22
CA SER A 20 14.97 2.74 0.05
C SER A 20 13.47 2.63 0.32
N MET A 21 12.75 3.74 0.17
CA MET A 21 11.29 3.74 0.15
C MET A 21 10.85 2.75 -0.95
N PRO A 22 10.05 1.72 -0.63
CA PRO A 22 9.54 0.81 -1.65
C PRO A 22 8.77 1.62 -2.69
N SER A 23 9.16 1.51 -3.95
CA SER A 23 8.45 2.09 -5.09
C SER A 23 7.80 0.97 -5.89
N CYS A 24 6.71 1.28 -6.58
CA CYS A 24 6.14 0.34 -7.55
C CYS A 24 7.16 0.06 -8.67
N PRO A 25 7.25 -1.20 -9.14
CA PRO A 25 8.04 -1.55 -10.33
C PRO A 25 7.38 -1.02 -11.60
N ASP A 26 8.08 -1.13 -12.73
CA ASP A 26 7.45 -0.94 -14.04
C ASP A 26 6.51 -2.13 -14.31
N CYS A 27 5.25 -1.86 -14.65
CA CYS A 27 4.25 -2.90 -14.86
C CYS A 27 4.61 -3.87 -16.00
N VAL A 28 5.46 -3.45 -16.95
CA VAL A 28 5.96 -4.33 -18.02
C VAL A 28 6.80 -5.49 -17.48
N GLU A 29 7.38 -5.33 -16.28
CA GLU A 29 8.22 -6.34 -15.62
C GLU A 29 7.45 -7.20 -14.60
N VAL A 30 6.13 -7.00 -14.46
CA VAL A 30 5.30 -7.70 -13.46
C VAL A 30 4.49 -8.80 -14.12
N ASP A 31 4.66 -10.03 -13.64
CA ASP A 31 3.80 -11.16 -13.97
C ASP A 31 2.59 -11.18 -13.03
N CYS A 32 1.41 -10.85 -13.56
CA CYS A 32 0.18 -10.81 -12.78
C CYS A 32 -0.48 -12.19 -12.67
N PRO A 33 -1.02 -12.55 -11.49
CA PRO A 33 -1.84 -13.75 -11.36
C PRO A 33 -3.16 -13.59 -12.14
N GLU A 34 -3.67 -14.70 -12.68
CA GLU A 34 -5.05 -14.74 -13.18
C GLU A 34 -6.00 -14.91 -11.98
N GLU A 35 -6.90 -13.94 -11.80
CA GLU A 35 -7.93 -14.00 -10.77
C GLU A 35 -9.21 -14.60 -11.37
N GLU A 36 -9.66 -15.73 -10.83
CA GLU A 36 -10.91 -16.37 -11.21
C GLU A 36 -11.98 -16.13 -10.12
N ASP A 37 -13.20 -15.78 -10.56
CA ASP A 37 -14.40 -15.63 -9.71
C ASP A 37 -14.38 -14.54 -8.62
N CYS A 38 -14.10 -13.29 -8.99
CA CYS A 38 -14.24 -12.15 -8.08
C CYS A 38 -15.71 -11.77 -7.82
N ALA A 39 -16.20 -12.08 -6.61
CA ALA A 39 -17.60 -11.86 -6.20
C ALA A 39 -18.10 -10.41 -6.34
N TYR A 40 -17.21 -9.42 -6.18
CA TYR A 40 -17.53 -8.00 -6.27
C TYR A 40 -16.84 -7.31 -7.45
N GLY A 41 -16.40 -8.09 -8.44
CA GLY A 41 -15.66 -7.60 -9.61
C GLY A 41 -14.17 -7.43 -9.35
N VAL A 42 -13.47 -6.92 -10.36
CA VAL A 42 -12.02 -6.72 -10.36
C VAL A 42 -11.69 -5.23 -10.20
N THR A 43 -10.52 -4.97 -9.63
CA THR A 43 -9.91 -3.63 -9.48
C THR A 43 -8.41 -3.75 -9.71
N SER A 44 -7.69 -2.63 -9.83
CA SER A 44 -6.22 -2.68 -9.86
C SER A 44 -5.61 -2.79 -8.46
N ASP A 45 -4.45 -3.44 -8.39
CA ASP A 45 -3.59 -3.44 -7.20
C ASP A 45 -3.10 -2.02 -6.83
N MET A 46 -2.31 -1.90 -5.74
CA MET A 46 -1.84 -0.59 -5.28
C MET A 46 -0.94 0.13 -6.29
N CYS A 47 -0.30 -0.63 -7.19
CA CYS A 47 0.64 -0.13 -8.18
C CYS A 47 -0.02 0.16 -9.54
N GLY A 48 -1.26 -0.29 -9.74
CA GLY A 48 -1.98 -0.18 -11.00
C GLY A 48 -1.54 -1.19 -12.06
N CYS A 49 -0.80 -2.25 -11.69
CA CYS A 49 -0.22 -3.19 -12.65
C CYS A 49 -1.13 -4.41 -12.87
N CYS A 50 -1.63 -5.00 -11.79
CA CYS A 50 -2.41 -6.23 -11.86
C CYS A 50 -3.88 -6.01 -11.53
N GLU A 51 -4.75 -6.77 -12.20
CA GLU A 51 -6.14 -6.92 -11.79
C GLU A 51 -6.20 -7.85 -10.57
N VAL A 52 -6.92 -7.42 -9.52
CA VAL A 52 -7.13 -8.13 -8.26
C VAL A 52 -8.61 -8.10 -7.91
N CYS A 53 -9.10 -9.04 -7.11
CA CYS A 53 -10.49 -8.99 -6.66
C CYS A 53 -10.74 -7.77 -5.76
N ALA A 54 -11.87 -7.10 -6.00
CA ALA A 54 -12.27 -5.94 -5.23
C ALA A 54 -12.97 -6.36 -3.91
N SER A 55 -12.71 -5.59 -2.84
CA SER A 55 -13.33 -5.79 -1.53
C SER A 55 -14.80 -5.38 -1.53
N GLY A 56 -15.66 -6.25 -1.02
CA GLY A 56 -17.10 -6.04 -0.89
C GLY A 56 -17.51 -5.20 0.33
N PRO A 57 -18.82 -4.96 0.51
CA PRO A 57 -19.33 -4.16 1.62
C PRO A 57 -18.96 -4.74 2.99
N GLY A 58 -18.36 -3.92 3.86
CA GLY A 58 -17.92 -4.32 5.20
C GLY A 58 -16.59 -5.05 5.27
N GLU A 59 -16.02 -5.45 4.13
CA GLU A 59 -14.68 -6.04 4.05
C GLU A 59 -13.60 -4.97 4.27
N GLU A 60 -12.40 -5.43 4.59
CA GLU A 60 -11.24 -4.57 4.80
C GLU A 60 -10.84 -3.83 3.51
N CYS A 61 -10.21 -2.67 3.68
CA CYS A 61 -9.68 -1.87 2.58
C CYS A 61 -8.58 -0.91 3.05
N GLY A 62 -7.72 -0.46 2.15
CA GLY A 62 -6.71 0.55 2.46
C GLY A 62 -5.65 0.03 3.44
N GLY A 63 -5.34 0.83 4.45
CA GLY A 63 -4.21 0.59 5.35
C GLY A 63 -2.85 0.87 4.69
N TYR A 64 -1.77 0.62 5.43
CA TYR A 64 -0.42 0.86 4.92
C TYR A 64 -0.14 -0.04 3.70
N TRP A 65 0.37 0.53 2.61
CA TRP A 65 0.56 -0.17 1.32
C TRP A 65 -0.70 -0.84 0.77
N ASN A 66 -1.90 -0.35 1.10
CA ASN A 66 -3.16 -0.93 0.63
C ASN A 66 -3.32 -2.44 0.91
N HIS A 67 -2.68 -2.96 1.97
CA HIS A 67 -2.73 -4.40 2.29
C HIS A 67 -4.15 -4.89 2.64
N GLY A 68 -5.05 -3.98 3.01
CA GLY A 68 -6.46 -4.30 3.21
C GLY A 68 -7.25 -4.45 1.90
N GLY A 69 -6.67 -4.11 0.75
CA GLY A 69 -7.33 -4.21 -0.55
C GLY A 69 -8.07 -2.93 -0.98
N THR A 70 -8.67 -2.99 -2.17
CA THR A 70 -9.37 -1.88 -2.80
C THR A 70 -10.86 -2.22 -2.92
N CYS A 71 -11.73 -1.30 -2.49
CA CYS A 71 -13.18 -1.52 -2.55
C CYS A 71 -13.72 -1.63 -3.97
N ALA A 72 -14.78 -2.42 -4.14
CA ALA A 72 -15.54 -2.52 -5.38
C ALA A 72 -16.18 -1.20 -5.80
N GLU A 73 -16.57 -1.12 -7.08
CA GLU A 73 -17.24 0.05 -7.64
C GLU A 73 -18.48 0.44 -6.83
N GLY A 74 -18.62 1.74 -6.52
CA GLY A 74 -19.74 2.27 -5.72
C GLY A 74 -19.56 2.18 -4.19
N LEU A 75 -18.43 1.64 -3.72
CA LEU A 75 -18.03 1.64 -2.32
C LEU A 75 -16.88 2.63 -2.08
N THR A 76 -16.78 3.15 -0.86
CA THR A 76 -15.67 3.99 -0.39
C THR A 76 -15.00 3.34 0.81
N CYS A 77 -13.67 3.39 0.85
CA CYS A 77 -12.92 2.91 2.01
C CYS A 77 -13.01 3.90 3.18
N LYS A 78 -13.73 3.52 4.24
CA LYS A 78 -13.79 4.30 5.48
C LYS A 78 -12.59 3.95 6.36
N PRO A 79 -11.65 4.88 6.63
CA PRO A 79 -10.43 4.57 7.35
C PRO A 79 -10.67 4.23 8.82
N ASN A 80 -9.73 3.48 9.39
CA ASN A 80 -9.67 3.27 10.83
C ASN A 80 -9.22 4.56 11.54
N LEU A 81 -10.13 5.18 12.29
CA LEU A 81 -9.89 6.46 12.95
C LEU A 81 -8.99 6.38 14.20
N MET A 82 -8.81 5.19 14.77
CA MET A 82 -7.81 5.03 15.83
C MET A 82 -6.40 4.92 15.26
N PHE A 83 -6.24 4.24 14.12
CA PHE A 83 -4.95 3.95 13.51
C PHE A 83 -5.05 3.90 11.99
N TYR A 84 -4.72 5.00 11.31
CA TYR A 84 -4.80 5.12 9.84
C TYR A 84 -3.95 4.09 9.09
N GLN A 85 -2.92 3.54 9.72
CA GLN A 85 -2.09 2.47 9.14
C GLN A 85 -2.83 1.13 9.04
N LEU A 86 -3.89 0.91 9.83
CA LEU A 86 -4.69 -0.31 9.80
C LEU A 86 -5.76 -0.24 8.71
N PRO A 87 -6.24 -1.40 8.22
CA PRO A 87 -7.34 -1.44 7.28
C PRO A 87 -8.60 -0.73 7.80
N GLY A 88 -9.26 -0.05 6.88
CA GLY A 88 -10.60 0.49 7.03
C GLY A 88 -11.66 -0.53 6.64
N GLN A 89 -12.86 -0.05 6.30
CA GLN A 89 -13.95 -0.88 5.79
C GLN A 89 -14.63 -0.25 4.58
N CYS A 90 -15.00 -1.07 3.60
CA CYS A 90 -15.78 -0.63 2.45
C CYS A 90 -17.23 -0.31 2.84
N VAL A 91 -17.67 0.91 2.57
CA VAL A 91 -19.02 1.39 2.86
C VAL A 91 -19.66 2.01 1.63
N HIS A 92 -20.99 1.88 1.49
CA HIS A 92 -21.70 2.56 0.41
C HIS A 92 -21.59 4.08 0.55
N ASN A 93 -21.44 4.75 -0.60
CA ASN A 93 -21.58 6.20 -0.69
C ASN A 93 -23.01 6.57 -0.27
N LYS A 94 -23.15 7.33 0.82
CA LYS A 94 -24.43 7.87 1.26
C LYS A 94 -24.84 9.08 0.43
#